data_AF-A0A366W8S3-F1
#
_entry.id   AF-A0A366W8S3-F1
#
_cell.length_a   1.000
_cell.length_b   1.000
_cell.length_c   1.000
_cell.angle_alpha   90.00
_cell.angle_beta   90.00
_cell.angle_gamma   90.00
#
_symmetry.space_group_name_H-M   'P 1'
#
loop_
_entity.id
_entity.type
_entity.pdbx_description
1 polymer ?
#
loop_
_entity_poly.entity_id
_entity_poly.type
_entity_poly.pdbx_seq_one_letter_code
_entity_poly.pdbx_strand_id
1 'polypeptide(L)'
;MRSLFTGLMAAFLLTSFATQAEARRGGGYSTAQELLFVAPTELGTPDKPLALCHLVETNSVIFVNFWRSMQGYAIAENGCQTDSYYDFDAEGLKLAQAAGVIDTDIPSVPKLSLAEIAGGFWGFGAIGLLLIFAALKAAKAAARKKQRLALMANGSRGAKAILDAMCHAAKADGRVDPSEIATIKSVAEQMTGEVFSEDTVKQMTDLANTGLNDAGYSALIKGCSKEEQLDMMRGVLLVVAADGHFAGKEKEFVGGLAKAMKMGPDIITSLLAEITAPKT
;
A
#
# COMPACT_ATOMS: atom_id res chain seq x y z
N MET A 1 -45.68 -23.08 49.68
CA MET A 1 -44.76 -22.07 50.25
C MET A 1 -43.28 -22.48 50.30
N ARG A 2 -42.89 -23.70 49.89
CA ARG A 2 -41.46 -24.10 49.75
C ARG A 2 -40.88 -23.87 48.34
N SER A 3 -41.73 -23.64 47.33
CA SER A 3 -41.35 -23.46 45.91
C SER A 3 -41.11 -22.00 45.49
N LEU A 4 -41.47 -21.02 46.33
CA LEU A 4 -41.24 -19.59 46.06
C LEU A 4 -39.87 -19.09 46.57
N PHE A 5 -39.25 -19.82 47.50
CA PHE A 5 -37.96 -19.44 48.08
C PHE A 5 -36.75 -19.90 47.27
N THR A 6 -36.90 -20.94 46.42
CA THR A 6 -35.83 -21.42 45.54
C THR A 6 -35.65 -20.57 44.27
N GLY A 7 -36.68 -19.85 43.82
CA GLY A 7 -36.56 -18.93 42.68
C GLY A 7 -35.86 -17.60 43.01
N LEU A 8 -35.96 -17.14 44.26
CA LEU A 8 -35.41 -15.83 44.66
C LEU A 8 -33.89 -15.86 44.88
N MET A 9 -33.29 -17.01 45.22
CA MET A 9 -31.84 -17.13 45.38
C MET A 9 -31.07 -17.23 44.05
N ALA A 10 -31.70 -17.69 42.96
CA ALA A 10 -31.08 -17.68 41.63
C ALA A 10 -31.00 -16.27 41.03
N ALA A 11 -31.96 -15.40 41.35
CA ALA A 11 -31.98 -14.01 40.87
C ALA A 11 -30.96 -13.11 41.59
N PHE A 12 -30.60 -13.40 42.85
CA PHE A 12 -29.68 -12.55 43.63
C PHE A 12 -28.19 -12.80 43.33
N LEU A 13 -27.85 -13.94 42.70
CA LEU A 13 -26.48 -14.23 42.26
C LEU A 13 -26.13 -13.57 40.92
N LEU A 14 -27.12 -13.14 40.14
CA LEU A 14 -26.92 -12.53 38.82
C LEU A 14 -26.81 -10.99 38.85
N THR A 15 -27.08 -10.32 39.97
CA THR A 15 -27.11 -8.84 40.03
C THR A 15 -25.77 -8.18 40.36
N SER A 16 -24.69 -8.94 40.56
CA SER A 16 -23.47 -8.38 41.15
C SER A 16 -22.30 -8.15 40.19
N PHE A 17 -22.34 -8.60 38.93
CA PHE A 17 -21.18 -8.48 38.02
C PHE A 17 -21.56 -8.35 36.52
N ALA A 18 -22.44 -7.42 36.15
CA ALA A 18 -22.58 -7.06 34.73
C ALA A 18 -21.36 -6.20 34.32
N THR A 19 -20.52 -6.71 33.42
CA THR A 19 -19.39 -5.98 32.86
C THR A 19 -19.80 -5.31 31.55
N GLN A 20 -19.31 -4.08 31.31
CA GLN A 20 -19.51 -3.37 30.04
C GLN A 20 -18.33 -3.64 29.11
N ALA A 21 -18.62 -3.98 27.85
CA ALA A 21 -17.64 -4.05 26.78
C ALA A 21 -17.05 -2.66 26.55
N GLU A 22 -15.84 -2.43 27.07
CA GLU A 22 -15.18 -1.13 26.98
C GLU A 22 -14.50 -0.99 25.61
N ALA A 23 -15.21 -0.41 24.64
CA ALA A 23 -14.66 -0.07 23.34
C ALA A 23 -13.73 1.15 23.44
N ARG A 24 -12.49 0.97 23.91
CA ARG A 24 -11.47 2.04 23.92
C ARG A 24 -11.01 2.36 22.49
N ARG A 25 -11.70 3.31 21.84
CA ARG A 25 -11.26 3.96 20.59
C ARG A 25 -10.20 5.03 20.89
N GLY A 26 -8.96 4.59 21.13
CA GLY A 26 -7.77 5.46 21.19
C GLY A 26 -6.71 4.96 20.22
N GLY A 27 -6.20 5.81 19.34
CA GLY A 27 -5.21 5.43 18.32
C GLY A 27 -3.89 4.97 18.94
N GLY A 28 -3.42 3.79 18.53
CA GLY A 28 -2.18 3.18 19.01
C GLY A 28 -2.35 1.67 19.13
N TYR A 29 -2.62 1.22 20.35
CA TYR A 29 -2.98 -0.15 20.71
C TYR A 29 -4.35 -0.12 21.36
N SER A 30 -5.29 -0.93 20.89
CA SER A 30 -6.59 -1.06 21.54
C SER A 30 -7.03 -2.51 21.63
N THR A 31 -7.78 -2.79 22.68
CA THR A 31 -8.48 -4.05 22.91
C THR A 31 -9.97 -3.78 22.81
N ALA A 32 -10.69 -4.63 22.08
CA ALA A 32 -12.13 -4.59 21.97
C ALA A 32 -12.70 -5.97 22.30
N GLN A 33 -13.68 -6.02 23.18
CA GLN A 33 -14.43 -7.24 23.46
C GLN A 33 -15.63 -7.33 22.53
N GLU A 34 -15.90 -8.51 22.02
CA GLU A 34 -17.03 -8.82 21.15
C GLU A 34 -17.67 -10.12 21.63
N LEU A 35 -19.00 -10.18 21.54
CA LEU A 35 -19.79 -11.35 21.89
C LEU A 35 -20.23 -12.05 20.60
N LEU A 36 -19.92 -13.33 20.46
CA LEU A 36 -20.37 -14.16 19.33
C LEU A 36 -21.45 -15.13 19.79
N PHE A 37 -22.61 -15.11 19.14
CA PHE A 37 -23.73 -15.99 19.48
C PHE A 37 -23.36 -17.47 19.31
N VAL A 38 -23.66 -18.27 20.35
CA VAL A 38 -23.46 -19.73 20.34
C VAL A 38 -24.81 -20.44 20.31
N ALA A 39 -25.65 -20.17 21.32
CA ALA A 39 -26.92 -20.86 21.50
C ALA A 39 -27.91 -19.99 22.30
N PRO A 40 -29.23 -20.15 22.07
CA PRO A 40 -30.23 -19.60 22.97
C PRO A 40 -30.19 -20.34 24.32
N THR A 41 -30.62 -19.68 25.40
CA THR A 41 -30.76 -20.32 26.71
C THR A 41 -32.17 -20.08 27.27
N GLU A 42 -32.59 -20.91 28.21
CA GLU A 42 -33.85 -20.68 28.96
C GLU A 42 -33.67 -19.69 30.13
N LEU A 43 -32.49 -19.09 30.26
CA LEU A 43 -32.19 -18.09 31.28
C LEU A 43 -32.76 -16.72 30.90
N GLY A 44 -33.13 -15.93 31.91
CA GLY A 44 -33.69 -14.59 31.74
C GLY A 44 -35.19 -14.53 31.99
N THR A 45 -35.83 -13.48 31.49
CA THR A 45 -37.29 -13.33 31.54
C THR A 45 -37.89 -13.52 30.15
N PRO A 46 -39.19 -13.83 30.02
CA PRO A 46 -39.83 -13.97 28.70
C PRO A 46 -39.65 -12.74 27.80
N ASP A 47 -39.57 -11.54 28.41
CA ASP A 47 -39.37 -10.27 27.70
C ASP A 47 -37.90 -9.97 27.39
N LYS A 48 -36.97 -10.65 28.06
CA LYS A 48 -35.51 -10.47 27.92
C LYS A 48 -34.79 -11.83 28.03
N PRO A 49 -34.86 -12.66 26.97
CA PRO A 49 -34.15 -13.93 26.96
C PRO A 49 -32.65 -13.68 26.90
N LEU A 50 -31.91 -14.48 27.67
CA LEU A 50 -30.47 -14.48 27.65
C LEU A 50 -29.96 -15.55 26.68
N ALA A 51 -28.88 -15.23 25.97
CA ALA A 51 -28.20 -16.13 25.06
C ALA A 51 -26.79 -16.45 25.57
N LEU A 52 -26.31 -17.64 25.22
CA LEU A 52 -24.93 -18.04 25.44
C LEU A 52 -24.07 -17.49 24.30
N CYS A 53 -23.00 -16.81 24.67
CA CYS A 53 -22.08 -16.14 23.77
C CYS A 53 -20.65 -16.60 24.02
N HIS A 54 -19.80 -16.63 22.99
CA HIS A 54 -18.36 -16.58 23.19
C HIS A 54 -17.95 -15.15 23.48
N LEU A 55 -17.22 -14.94 24.58
CA LEU A 55 -16.53 -13.68 24.84
C LEU A 55 -15.18 -13.71 24.15
N VAL A 56 -14.99 -12.80 23.20
CA VAL A 56 -13.77 -12.76 22.41
C VAL A 56 -13.14 -11.38 22.50
N GLU A 57 -11.86 -11.36 22.77
CA GLU A 57 -11.06 -10.14 22.79
C GLU A 57 -10.28 -10.02 21.50
N THR A 58 -10.45 -8.88 20.84
CA THR A 58 -9.76 -8.51 19.62
C THR A 58 -8.75 -7.42 19.95
N ASN A 59 -7.48 -7.70 19.68
CA ASN A 59 -6.39 -6.76 19.82
C ASN A 59 -6.14 -6.10 18.46
N SER A 60 -6.07 -4.77 18.46
CA SER A 60 -5.85 -3.97 17.26
C SER A 60 -4.69 -3.00 17.44
N VAL A 61 -3.96 -2.76 16.35
CA VAL A 61 -2.92 -1.73 16.25
C VAL A 61 -3.29 -0.83 15.09
N ILE A 62 -3.40 0.48 15.32
CA ILE A 62 -3.76 1.47 14.29
C ILE A 62 -4.99 1.02 13.47
N PHE A 63 -6.08 0.65 14.16
CA PHE A 63 -7.34 0.19 13.56
C PHE A 63 -7.28 -1.13 12.77
N VAL A 64 -6.14 -1.82 12.78
CA VAL A 64 -5.98 -3.14 12.16
C VAL A 64 -5.96 -4.19 13.26
N ASN A 65 -6.99 -5.05 13.24
CA ASN A 65 -7.07 -6.22 14.11
C ASN A 65 -5.97 -7.21 13.74
N PHE A 66 -5.14 -7.58 14.71
CA PHE A 66 -3.99 -8.45 14.47
C PHE A 66 -3.99 -9.74 15.29
N TRP A 67 -4.79 -9.79 16.35
CA TRP A 67 -4.93 -10.98 17.19
C TRP A 67 -6.32 -11.05 17.79
N ARG A 68 -6.85 -12.27 17.87
CA ARG A 68 -8.14 -12.54 18.49
C ARG A 68 -7.98 -13.70 19.47
N SER A 69 -8.24 -13.44 20.75
CA SER A 69 -8.20 -14.45 21.81
C SER A 69 -9.60 -14.65 22.38
N MET A 70 -9.97 -15.91 22.52
CA MET A 70 -11.17 -16.27 23.24
C MET A 70 -10.92 -16.21 24.73
N GLN A 71 -11.78 -15.50 25.46
CA GLN A 71 -11.68 -15.35 26.91
C GLN A 71 -12.54 -16.40 27.64
N GLY A 72 -13.69 -16.77 27.07
CA GLY A 72 -14.57 -17.78 27.67
C GLY A 72 -15.99 -17.70 27.13
N TYR A 73 -16.94 -18.20 27.91
CA TYR A 73 -18.35 -17.99 27.66
C TYR A 73 -18.86 -16.77 28.44
N ALA A 74 -19.89 -16.14 27.88
CA ALA A 74 -20.63 -15.08 28.53
C ALA A 74 -22.11 -15.28 28.25
N ILE A 75 -22.95 -14.73 29.12
CA ILE A 75 -24.39 -14.70 28.95
C ILE A 75 -24.81 -13.26 28.70
N ALA A 76 -25.57 -13.00 27.63
CA ALA A 76 -25.95 -11.65 27.26
C ALA A 76 -27.37 -11.58 26.67
N GLU A 77 -27.99 -10.40 26.78
CA GLU A 77 -29.30 -10.10 26.19
C GLU A 77 -29.22 -10.00 24.66
N ASN A 78 -30.38 -10.02 23.99
CA ASN A 78 -30.53 -9.70 22.57
C ASN A 78 -29.63 -10.53 21.63
N GLY A 79 -29.47 -11.82 21.92
CA GLY A 79 -28.68 -12.72 21.08
C GLY A 79 -27.22 -12.28 20.94
N CYS A 80 -26.61 -11.79 22.02
CA CYS A 80 -25.22 -11.32 22.07
C CYS A 80 -24.96 -9.98 21.36
N GLN A 81 -25.99 -9.27 20.89
CA GLN A 81 -25.87 -7.94 20.30
C GLN A 81 -26.08 -6.85 21.35
N THR A 82 -25.23 -6.85 22.37
CA THR A 82 -25.26 -5.88 23.47
C THR A 82 -23.85 -5.60 23.98
N ASP A 83 -23.68 -4.44 24.61
CA ASP A 83 -22.42 -4.02 25.22
C ASP A 83 -22.30 -4.51 26.68
N SER A 84 -23.31 -5.17 27.24
CA SER A 84 -23.30 -5.67 28.62
C SER A 84 -23.45 -7.18 28.67
N TYR A 85 -22.63 -7.85 29.47
CA TYR A 85 -22.69 -9.30 29.62
C TYR A 85 -22.38 -9.74 31.04
N TYR A 86 -22.69 -11.01 31.31
CA TYR A 86 -22.33 -11.71 32.53
C TYR A 86 -21.26 -12.74 32.21
N ASP A 87 -20.14 -12.70 32.92
CA ASP A 87 -19.09 -13.71 32.81
C ASP A 87 -19.66 -15.10 33.16
N PHE A 88 -19.38 -16.08 32.31
CA PHE A 88 -19.88 -17.44 32.49
C PHE A 88 -18.72 -18.43 32.42
N ASP A 89 -18.24 -18.81 33.61
CA ASP A 89 -17.08 -19.68 33.74
C ASP A 89 -17.41 -21.16 33.42
N ALA A 90 -16.37 -21.97 33.32
CA ALA A 90 -16.50 -23.37 32.96
C ALA A 90 -17.24 -24.21 34.02
N GLU A 91 -17.26 -23.76 35.28
CA GLU A 91 -17.96 -24.44 36.37
C GLU A 91 -19.46 -24.15 36.29
N GLY A 92 -19.84 -22.89 36.07
CA GLY A 92 -21.20 -22.46 35.79
C GLY A 92 -21.80 -23.13 34.56
N LEU A 93 -21.01 -23.29 33.49
CA LEU A 93 -21.45 -24.02 32.29
C LEU A 93 -21.77 -25.49 32.59
N LYS A 94 -20.89 -26.19 33.32
CA LYS A 94 -21.14 -27.60 33.70
C LYS A 94 -22.38 -27.74 34.56
N LEU A 95 -22.60 -26.81 35.49
CA LEU A 95 -23.78 -26.82 36.34
C LEU A 95 -25.06 -26.59 35.52
N ALA A 96 -25.04 -25.65 34.58
CA ALA A 96 -26.17 -25.37 33.69
C ALA A 96 -26.47 -26.53 32.73
N GLN A 97 -25.44 -27.22 32.24
CA GLN A 97 -25.59 -28.45 31.45
C GLN A 97 -26.20 -29.58 32.29
N ALA A 98 -25.74 -29.78 33.53
CA ALA A 98 -26.31 -30.78 34.44
C ALA A 98 -27.78 -30.47 34.82
N ALA A 99 -28.14 -29.19 34.84
CA ALA A 99 -29.51 -28.73 35.06
C ALA A 99 -30.41 -28.81 33.82
N GLY A 100 -29.86 -29.17 32.64
CA GLY A 100 -30.60 -29.25 31.38
C GLY A 100 -30.97 -27.90 30.77
N VAL A 101 -30.37 -26.80 31.24
CA VAL A 101 -30.65 -25.43 30.77
C VAL A 101 -29.83 -25.07 29.52
N ILE A 102 -28.70 -25.74 29.35
CA ILE A 102 -27.78 -25.59 28.21
C ILE A 102 -27.47 -26.97 27.66
N ASP A 103 -27.38 -27.06 26.33
CA ASP A 103 -27.07 -28.31 25.64
C ASP A 103 -25.72 -28.91 26.07
N THR A 104 -25.70 -30.21 26.33
CA THR A 104 -24.50 -30.98 26.70
C THR A 104 -23.49 -31.07 25.57
N ASP A 105 -23.88 -30.81 24.33
CA ASP A 105 -23.00 -30.84 23.16
C ASP A 105 -22.06 -29.61 23.08
N ILE A 106 -22.30 -28.59 23.90
CA ILE A 106 -21.46 -27.38 23.95
C ILE A 106 -20.15 -27.70 24.69
N PRO A 107 -18.97 -27.50 24.07
CA PRO A 107 -17.70 -27.89 24.66
C PRO A 107 -17.34 -26.98 25.84
N SER A 108 -16.84 -27.56 26.93
CA SER A 108 -16.41 -26.81 28.12
C SER A 108 -15.20 -25.90 27.89
N VAL A 109 -14.39 -26.19 26.87
CA VAL A 109 -13.35 -25.29 26.37
C VAL A 109 -13.85 -24.74 25.04
N PRO A 110 -14.20 -23.45 24.97
CA PRO A 110 -14.70 -22.89 23.73
C PRO A 110 -13.59 -22.94 22.65
N LYS A 111 -13.97 -23.06 21.38
CA LYS A 111 -13.04 -23.04 20.25
C LYS A 111 -13.57 -22.10 19.17
N LEU A 112 -12.72 -21.22 18.65
CA LEU A 112 -13.09 -20.37 17.54
C LEU A 112 -13.03 -21.20 16.27
N SER A 113 -14.06 -21.10 15.45
CA SER A 113 -14.04 -21.60 14.09
C SER A 113 -13.04 -20.79 13.24
N LEU A 114 -12.54 -21.39 12.17
CA LEU A 114 -11.67 -20.69 11.22
C LEU A 114 -12.34 -19.46 10.61
N ALA A 115 -13.67 -19.45 10.48
CA ALA A 115 -14.43 -18.30 9.99
C ALA A 115 -14.44 -17.14 11.00
N GLU A 116 -14.61 -17.41 12.29
CA GLU A 116 -14.58 -16.39 13.36
C GLU A 116 -13.16 -15.83 13.58
N ILE A 117 -12.14 -16.67 13.39
CA ILE A 117 -10.75 -16.23 13.33
C ILE A 117 -10.57 -15.33 12.11
N ALA A 118 -10.87 -15.81 10.89
CA ALA A 118 -10.62 -15.05 9.66
C ALA A 118 -11.40 -13.73 9.57
N GLY A 119 -12.64 -13.69 10.07
CA GLY A 119 -13.46 -12.48 10.10
C GLY A 119 -12.80 -11.32 10.85
N GLY A 120 -11.94 -11.63 11.82
CA GLY A 120 -11.17 -10.64 12.56
C GLY A 120 -10.01 -10.02 11.78
N PHE A 121 -9.52 -10.62 10.69
CA PHE A 121 -8.20 -10.31 10.11
C PHE A 121 -8.26 -9.69 8.70
N TRP A 122 -9.41 -9.14 8.30
CA TRP A 122 -9.60 -8.53 6.97
C TRP A 122 -8.54 -7.45 6.65
N GLY A 123 -8.03 -6.74 7.66
CA GLY A 123 -7.00 -5.72 7.50
C GLY A 123 -5.67 -6.27 6.94
N PHE A 124 -5.26 -7.48 7.32
CA PHE A 124 -4.08 -8.12 6.71
C PHE A 124 -4.33 -8.52 5.27
N GLY A 125 -5.56 -8.92 4.92
CA GLY A 125 -5.93 -9.16 3.52
C GLY A 125 -5.71 -7.90 2.68
N ALA A 126 -6.17 -6.75 3.17
CA ALA A 126 -5.98 -5.46 2.50
C ALA A 126 -4.49 -5.06 2.39
N ILE A 127 -3.72 -5.18 3.49
CA ILE A 127 -2.28 -4.89 3.49
C ILE A 127 -1.54 -5.83 2.53
N GLY A 128 -1.84 -7.13 2.57
CA GLY A 128 -1.25 -8.12 1.68
C GLY A 128 -1.49 -7.79 0.21
N LEU A 129 -2.72 -7.39 -0.14
CA LEU A 129 -3.05 -6.97 -1.50
C LEU A 129 -2.30 -5.70 -1.94
N LEU A 130 -2.15 -4.72 -1.05
CA LEU A 130 -1.34 -3.52 -1.31
C LEU A 130 0.14 -3.86 -1.54
N LEU A 131 0.71 -4.76 -0.72
CA LEU A 131 2.10 -5.22 -0.87
C LEU A 131 2.31 -5.96 -2.19
N ILE A 132 1.37 -6.85 -2.58
CA ILE A 132 1.41 -7.53 -3.88
C ILE A 132 1.38 -6.51 -5.01
N PHE A 133 0.48 -5.54 -4.95
CA PHE A 133 0.38 -4.50 -5.98
C PHE A 133 1.65 -3.65 -6.08
N ALA A 134 2.24 -3.26 -4.95
CA ALA A 134 3.50 -2.54 -4.89
C ALA A 134 4.66 -3.38 -5.48
N ALA A 135 4.74 -4.66 -5.14
CA ALA A 135 5.74 -5.59 -5.66
C ALA A 135 5.61 -5.77 -7.18
N LEU A 136 4.37 -5.92 -7.69
CA LEU A 136 4.12 -6.01 -9.13
C LEU A 136 4.53 -4.73 -9.87
N LYS A 137 4.24 -3.55 -9.31
CA LYS A 137 4.71 -2.27 -9.87
C LYS A 137 6.23 -2.18 -9.89
N ALA A 138 6.90 -2.55 -8.80
CA ALA A 138 8.36 -2.55 -8.70
C ALA A 138 8.99 -3.54 -9.70
N ALA A 139 8.45 -4.75 -9.82
CA ALA A 139 8.91 -5.77 -10.77
C ALA A 139 8.78 -5.30 -12.22
N LYS A 140 7.65 -4.69 -12.60
CA LYS A 140 7.47 -4.09 -13.93
C LYS A 140 8.47 -2.97 -14.19
N ALA A 141 8.70 -2.07 -13.23
CA ALA A 141 9.68 -1.00 -13.38
C ALA A 141 11.11 -1.54 -13.54
N ALA A 142 11.48 -2.56 -12.76
CA ALA A 142 12.78 -3.21 -12.87
C ALA A 142 12.96 -3.93 -14.21
N ALA A 143 11.94 -4.63 -14.70
CA ALA A 143 11.96 -5.29 -16.00
C ALA A 143 12.16 -4.29 -17.16
N ARG A 144 11.42 -3.17 -17.15
CA ARG A 144 11.59 -2.09 -18.15
C ARG A 144 13.00 -1.52 -18.13
N LYS A 145 13.54 -1.26 -16.94
CA LYS A 145 14.93 -0.77 -16.79
C LYS A 145 15.94 -1.79 -17.34
N LYS A 146 15.76 -3.08 -17.05
CA LYS A 146 16.63 -4.15 -17.56
C LYS A 146 16.57 -4.22 -19.08
N GLN A 147 15.38 -4.14 -19.68
CA GLN A 147 15.21 -4.13 -21.13
C GLN A 147 15.91 -2.93 -21.78
N ARG A 148 15.73 -1.72 -21.24
CA ARG A 148 16.46 -0.52 -21.69
C ARG A 148 17.96 -0.70 -21.67
N LEU A 149 18.51 -1.16 -20.54
CA LEU A 149 19.95 -1.36 -20.42
C LEU A 149 20.48 -2.44 -21.39
N ALA A 150 19.67 -3.45 -21.69
CA ALA A 150 20.02 -4.50 -22.66
C ALA A 150 20.04 -3.96 -24.09
N LEU A 151 19.12 -3.07 -24.47
CA LEU A 151 19.12 -2.41 -25.78
C LEU A 151 20.39 -1.59 -26.04
N MET A 152 21.06 -1.18 -24.97
CA MET A 152 22.27 -0.36 -25.05
C MET A 152 23.52 -1.13 -24.64
N ALA A 153 23.53 -2.47 -24.65
CA ALA A 153 24.61 -3.27 -24.07
C ALA A 153 26.01 -2.85 -24.59
N ASN A 154 26.11 -2.51 -25.88
CA ASN A 154 27.38 -2.22 -26.56
C ASN A 154 27.87 -0.77 -26.44
N GLY A 155 27.04 0.17 -25.96
CA GLY A 155 27.43 1.56 -25.86
C GLY A 155 28.35 1.87 -24.67
N SER A 156 29.05 2.99 -24.73
CA SER A 156 29.75 3.57 -23.59
C SER A 156 28.76 4.04 -22.52
N ARG A 157 29.19 4.11 -21.26
CA ARG A 157 28.31 4.52 -20.16
C ARG A 157 27.76 5.94 -20.35
N GLY A 158 28.60 6.87 -20.79
CA GLY A 158 28.22 8.26 -21.07
C GLY A 158 27.19 8.34 -22.20
N ALA A 159 27.45 7.65 -23.33
CA ALA A 159 26.48 7.56 -24.42
C ALA A 159 25.13 7.00 -23.97
N LYS A 160 25.15 5.98 -23.10
CA LYS A 160 23.93 5.44 -22.52
C LYS A 160 23.14 6.46 -21.74
N ALA A 161 23.82 7.21 -20.88
CA ALA A 161 23.16 8.17 -20.02
C ALA A 161 22.60 9.35 -20.82
N ILE A 162 23.32 9.81 -21.86
CA ILE A 162 22.88 10.90 -22.75
C ILE A 162 21.64 10.48 -23.55
N LEU A 163 21.70 9.33 -24.24
CA LEU A 163 20.56 8.82 -25.01
C LEU A 163 19.34 8.52 -24.12
N ASP A 164 19.56 7.93 -22.94
CA ASP A 164 18.47 7.66 -22.00
C ASP A 164 17.80 8.95 -21.50
N ALA A 165 18.58 10.00 -21.21
CA ALA A 165 18.04 11.31 -20.83
C ALA A 165 17.23 11.95 -21.96
N MET A 166 17.70 11.88 -23.22
CA MET A 166 16.97 12.38 -24.39
C MET A 166 15.64 11.66 -24.61
N CYS A 167 15.61 10.33 -24.52
CA CYS A 167 14.38 9.54 -24.60
C CYS A 167 13.37 9.91 -23.50
N HIS A 168 13.85 10.19 -22.29
CA HIS A 168 13.02 10.65 -21.18
C HIS A 168 12.51 12.08 -21.37
N ALA A 169 13.30 12.96 -21.99
CA ALA A 169 12.92 14.32 -22.30
C ALA A 169 11.81 14.39 -23.35
N ALA A 170 12.00 13.71 -24.49
CA ALA A 170 11.00 13.67 -25.57
C ALA A 170 9.66 13.09 -25.09
N LYS A 171 9.70 12.05 -24.24
CA LYS A 171 8.47 11.44 -23.71
C LYS A 171 7.84 12.19 -22.53
N ALA A 172 8.36 13.34 -22.12
CA ALA A 172 7.88 14.04 -20.93
C ALA A 172 6.39 14.42 -21.01
N ASP A 173 5.88 14.70 -22.21
CA ASP A 173 4.48 15.07 -22.44
C ASP A 173 3.53 13.85 -22.63
N GLY A 174 4.10 12.65 -22.80
CA GLY A 174 3.38 11.40 -23.00
C GLY A 174 3.20 10.94 -24.45
N ARG A 175 3.68 11.68 -25.44
CA ARG A 175 3.67 11.29 -26.85
C ARG A 175 5.07 11.43 -27.41
N VAL A 176 5.40 10.59 -28.38
CA VAL A 176 6.62 10.78 -29.16
C VAL A 176 6.32 10.47 -30.61
N ASP A 177 6.61 11.43 -31.49
CA ASP A 177 6.42 11.31 -32.92
C ASP A 177 7.69 10.78 -33.63
N PRO A 178 7.57 10.31 -34.89
CA PRO A 178 8.72 9.80 -35.63
C PRO A 178 9.82 10.84 -35.88
N SER A 179 9.50 12.13 -35.98
CA SER A 179 10.49 13.21 -36.16
C SER A 179 11.34 13.41 -34.90
N GLU A 180 10.75 13.29 -33.71
CA GLU A 180 11.49 13.32 -32.45
C GLU A 180 12.43 12.12 -32.32
N ILE A 181 12.00 10.92 -32.73
CA ILE A 181 12.88 9.74 -32.76
C ILE A 181 14.08 9.95 -33.68
N ALA A 182 13.86 10.50 -34.88
CA ALA A 182 14.94 10.83 -35.82
C ALA A 182 15.89 11.89 -35.25
N THR A 183 15.34 12.89 -34.55
CA THR A 183 16.12 13.94 -33.88
C THR A 183 16.98 13.37 -32.76
N ILE A 184 16.41 12.56 -31.86
CA ILE A 184 17.14 11.90 -30.77
C ILE A 184 18.28 11.07 -31.33
N LYS A 185 18.02 10.27 -32.37
CA LYS A 185 19.05 9.48 -33.04
C LYS A 185 20.17 10.38 -33.56
N SER A 186 19.84 11.37 -34.38
CA SER A 186 20.84 12.26 -34.99
C SER A 186 21.70 12.97 -33.94
N VAL A 187 21.07 13.47 -32.87
CA VAL A 187 21.79 14.13 -31.77
C VAL A 187 22.65 13.14 -31.00
N ALA A 188 22.14 11.95 -30.69
CA ALA A 188 22.90 10.91 -30.00
C ALA A 188 24.14 10.48 -30.80
N GLU A 189 23.98 10.21 -32.09
CA GLU A 189 25.09 9.81 -32.96
C GLU A 189 26.15 10.92 -33.06
N GLN A 190 25.72 12.18 -33.20
CA GLN A 190 26.62 13.33 -33.25
C GLN A 190 27.41 13.52 -31.94
N MET A 191 26.75 13.36 -30.79
CA MET A 191 27.37 13.62 -29.49
C MET A 191 28.24 12.47 -28.98
N THR A 192 27.88 11.23 -29.33
CA THR A 192 28.52 10.05 -28.76
C THR A 192 29.46 9.34 -29.75
N GLY A 193 29.32 9.61 -31.06
CA GLY A 193 30.02 8.89 -32.12
C GLY A 193 29.55 7.44 -32.30
N GLU A 194 28.54 6.99 -31.54
CA GLU A 194 27.95 5.66 -31.66
C GLU A 194 26.77 5.69 -32.63
N VAL A 195 26.60 4.63 -33.41
CA VAL A 195 25.48 4.50 -34.37
C VAL A 195 24.30 3.82 -33.68
N PHE A 196 23.11 4.40 -33.79
CA PHE A 196 21.88 3.87 -33.19
C PHE A 196 20.83 3.58 -34.26
N SER A 197 20.19 2.41 -34.17
CA SER A 197 19.04 2.13 -35.03
C SER A 197 17.81 2.91 -34.54
N GLU A 198 16.96 3.37 -35.46
CA GLU A 198 15.71 4.07 -35.11
C GLU A 198 14.79 3.19 -34.28
N ASP A 199 14.74 1.88 -34.56
CA ASP A 199 13.99 0.92 -33.78
C ASP A 199 14.48 0.84 -32.32
N THR A 200 15.79 0.89 -32.11
CA THR A 200 16.37 0.92 -30.76
C THR A 200 15.97 2.20 -30.02
N VAL A 201 16.11 3.36 -30.67
CA VAL A 201 15.73 4.65 -30.07
C VAL A 201 14.23 4.67 -29.76
N LYS A 202 13.39 4.21 -30.69
CA LYS A 202 11.95 4.08 -30.50
C LYS A 202 11.62 3.18 -29.30
N GLN A 203 12.19 1.98 -29.23
CA GLN A 203 11.96 1.06 -28.12
C GLN A 203 12.42 1.64 -26.78
N MET A 204 13.56 2.34 -26.76
CA MET A 204 14.04 3.02 -25.57
C MET A 204 13.06 4.10 -25.10
N THR A 205 12.60 4.93 -26.03
CA THR A 205 11.61 5.97 -25.74
C THR A 205 10.29 5.36 -25.27
N ASP A 206 9.81 4.28 -25.91
CA ASP A 206 8.63 3.53 -25.47
C ASP A 206 8.78 2.99 -24.02
N LEU A 207 10.00 2.70 -23.58
CA LEU A 207 10.31 2.26 -22.22
C LEU A 207 10.64 3.41 -21.23
N ALA A 208 10.80 4.64 -21.71
CA ALA A 208 11.02 5.82 -20.88
C ALA A 208 9.74 6.20 -20.09
N ASN A 209 9.94 6.90 -18.97
CA ASN A 209 8.87 7.37 -18.10
C ASN A 209 8.51 8.82 -18.44
N THR A 210 7.21 9.12 -18.44
CA THR A 210 6.62 10.45 -18.68
C THR A 210 6.71 11.42 -17.50
N GLY A 211 7.18 10.95 -16.34
CA GLY A 211 7.27 11.76 -15.12
C GLY A 211 8.31 11.20 -14.17
N LEU A 212 9.49 11.81 -14.16
CA LEU A 212 10.54 11.46 -13.21
C LEU A 212 10.36 12.23 -11.90
N ASN A 213 10.56 11.53 -10.79
CA ASN A 213 10.74 12.16 -9.48
C ASN A 213 12.23 12.42 -9.21
N ASP A 214 12.56 13.06 -8.09
CA ASP A 214 13.94 13.40 -7.70
C ASP A 214 14.89 12.18 -7.73
N ALA A 215 14.41 11.00 -7.32
CA ALA A 215 15.18 9.76 -7.37
C ALA A 215 15.43 9.29 -8.82
N GLY A 216 14.46 9.49 -9.71
CA GLY A 216 14.57 9.22 -11.14
C GLY A 216 15.64 10.07 -11.81
N TYR A 217 15.64 11.39 -11.58
CA TYR A 217 16.68 12.28 -12.10
C TYR A 217 18.08 11.94 -11.54
N SER A 218 18.15 11.65 -10.24
CA SER A 218 19.40 11.21 -9.60
C SER A 218 19.93 9.91 -10.21
N ALA A 219 19.04 9.02 -10.67
CA ALA A 219 19.44 7.77 -11.30
C ALA A 219 19.99 7.98 -12.72
N LEU A 220 19.49 8.95 -13.48
CA LEU A 220 20.01 9.30 -14.82
C LEU A 220 21.47 9.76 -14.75
N ILE A 221 21.78 10.64 -13.80
CA ILE A 221 23.13 11.22 -13.65
C ILE A 221 24.08 10.33 -12.84
N LYS A 222 23.61 9.17 -12.35
CA LYS A 222 24.37 8.35 -11.39
C LYS A 222 25.68 7.89 -12.00
N GLY A 223 26.78 8.39 -11.45
CA GLY A 223 28.15 8.12 -11.86
C GLY A 223 28.50 8.61 -13.26
N CYS A 224 27.82 9.67 -13.71
CA CYS A 224 28.31 10.55 -14.77
C CYS A 224 29.23 11.62 -14.14
N SER A 225 30.33 11.94 -14.81
CA SER A 225 31.19 13.08 -14.48
C SER A 225 30.46 14.41 -14.66
N LYS A 226 31.07 15.52 -14.26
CA LYS A 226 30.48 16.85 -14.47
C LYS A 226 30.44 17.26 -15.94
N GLU A 227 31.42 16.84 -16.72
CA GLU A 227 31.47 17.03 -18.17
C GLU A 227 30.38 16.20 -18.85
N GLU A 228 30.24 14.92 -18.49
CA GLU A 228 29.17 14.05 -19.02
C GLU A 228 27.77 14.57 -18.66
N GLN A 229 27.61 15.21 -17.48
CA GLN A 229 26.36 15.86 -17.10
C GLN A 229 26.05 17.09 -17.99
N LEU A 230 27.08 17.87 -18.37
CA LEU A 230 26.91 19.00 -19.29
C LEU A 230 26.54 18.52 -20.70
N ASP A 231 27.20 17.48 -21.20
CA ASP A 231 26.88 16.89 -22.50
C ASP A 231 25.48 16.26 -22.48
N MET A 232 25.08 15.61 -21.40
CA MET A 232 23.71 15.14 -21.23
C MET A 232 22.69 16.29 -21.27
N MET A 233 22.96 17.40 -20.57
CA MET A 233 22.07 18.56 -20.60
C MET A 233 22.00 19.17 -22.01
N ARG A 234 23.12 19.26 -22.73
CA ARG A 234 23.17 19.71 -24.13
C ARG A 234 22.33 18.85 -25.05
N GLY A 235 22.46 17.53 -24.97
CA GLY A 235 21.66 16.60 -25.77
C GLY A 235 20.17 16.73 -25.50
N VAL A 236 19.79 16.83 -24.22
CA VAL A 236 18.39 17.07 -23.83
C VAL A 236 17.87 18.39 -24.40
N LEU A 237 18.63 19.48 -24.29
CA LEU A 237 18.21 20.78 -24.82
C LEU A 237 18.11 20.77 -26.36
N LEU A 238 18.99 20.06 -27.06
CA LEU A 238 18.93 19.90 -28.51
C LEU A 238 17.64 19.18 -28.96
N VAL A 239 17.23 18.15 -28.24
CA VAL A 239 16.00 17.41 -28.54
C VAL A 239 14.77 18.25 -28.26
N VAL A 240 14.70 18.86 -27.07
CA VAL A 240 13.53 19.64 -26.66
C VAL A 240 13.40 20.96 -27.45
N ALA A 241 14.50 21.54 -27.93
CA ALA A 241 14.44 22.75 -28.75
C ALA A 241 14.13 22.48 -30.23
N ALA A 242 14.14 21.23 -30.69
CA ALA A 242 14.08 20.88 -32.10
C ALA A 242 12.76 21.25 -32.78
N ASP A 243 11.65 21.16 -32.05
CA ASP A 243 10.31 21.51 -32.53
C ASP A 243 9.94 23.01 -32.29
N GLY A 244 10.85 23.75 -31.66
CA GLY A 244 10.69 25.16 -31.32
C GLY A 244 9.66 25.45 -30.21
N HIS A 245 9.12 24.41 -29.54
CA HIS A 245 8.03 24.53 -28.57
C HIS A 245 8.45 24.14 -27.15
N PHE A 246 9.46 24.82 -26.60
CA PHE A 246 9.92 24.62 -25.22
C PHE A 246 8.87 25.01 -24.17
N ALA A 247 7.93 24.12 -23.85
CA ALA A 247 6.79 24.43 -22.99
C ALA A 247 6.40 23.28 -22.04
N GLY A 248 5.68 23.64 -20.97
CA GLY A 248 5.05 22.68 -20.07
C GLY A 248 6.02 21.63 -19.48
N LYS A 249 5.82 20.36 -19.88
CA LYS A 249 6.48 19.19 -19.30
C LYS A 249 7.96 19.07 -19.59
N GLU A 250 8.42 19.63 -20.70
CA GLU A 250 9.84 19.54 -21.06
C GLU A 250 10.66 20.54 -20.25
N LYS A 251 10.10 21.73 -19.97
CA LYS A 251 10.68 22.69 -19.03
C LYS A 251 10.76 22.12 -17.62
N GLU A 252 9.72 21.40 -17.18
CA GLU A 252 9.75 20.65 -15.92
C GLU A 252 10.86 19.59 -15.92
N PHE A 253 11.05 18.87 -17.03
CA PHE A 253 12.10 17.87 -17.18
C PHE A 253 13.50 18.48 -17.10
N VAL A 254 13.78 19.52 -17.89
CA VAL A 254 15.06 20.23 -17.90
C VAL A 254 15.36 20.82 -16.52
N GLY A 255 14.36 21.42 -15.87
CA GLY A 255 14.50 21.96 -14.52
C GLY A 255 14.81 20.87 -13.48
N GLY A 256 14.13 19.72 -13.55
CA GLY A 256 14.39 18.58 -12.67
C GLY A 256 15.79 17.97 -12.87
N LEU A 257 16.22 17.85 -14.12
CA LEU A 257 17.54 17.36 -14.47
C LEU A 257 18.64 18.32 -13.99
N ALA A 258 18.47 19.62 -14.23
CA ALA A 258 19.41 20.65 -13.78
C ALA A 258 19.52 20.69 -12.25
N LYS A 259 18.39 20.57 -11.54
CA LYS A 259 18.35 20.45 -10.07
C LYS A 259 19.17 19.25 -9.60
N ALA A 260 19.01 18.08 -10.23
CA ALA A 260 19.77 16.88 -9.88
C ALA A 260 21.28 17.05 -10.14
N MET A 261 21.65 17.73 -11.23
CA MET A 261 23.05 18.04 -11.57
C MET A 261 23.64 19.18 -10.72
N LYS A 262 22.81 19.90 -9.95
CA LYS A 262 23.17 21.14 -9.24
C LYS A 262 23.69 22.21 -10.20
N MET A 263 23.06 22.33 -11.37
CA MET A 263 23.38 23.38 -12.34
C MET A 263 22.60 24.66 -12.01
N GLY A 264 23.29 25.80 -12.08
CA GLY A 264 22.68 27.12 -11.97
C GLY A 264 21.88 27.48 -13.23
N PRO A 265 20.90 28.39 -13.10
CA PRO A 265 20.07 28.83 -14.24
C PRO A 265 20.86 29.56 -15.33
N ASP A 266 21.98 30.19 -14.95
CA ASP A 266 22.96 30.83 -15.83
C ASP A 266 23.60 29.81 -16.79
N ILE A 267 23.98 28.64 -16.30
CA ILE A 267 24.56 27.57 -17.12
C ILE A 267 23.54 27.08 -18.16
N ILE A 268 22.30 26.83 -17.73
CA ILE A 268 21.23 26.36 -18.63
C ILE A 268 20.95 27.40 -19.72
N THR A 269 20.88 28.67 -19.34
CA THR A 269 20.63 29.78 -20.28
C THR A 269 21.77 29.92 -21.29
N SER A 270 23.01 29.77 -20.84
CA SER A 270 24.20 29.76 -21.71
C SER A 270 24.16 28.60 -22.71
N LEU A 271 23.85 27.38 -22.25
CA LEU A 271 23.72 26.21 -23.11
C LEU A 271 22.59 26.35 -24.13
N LEU A 272 21.45 26.90 -23.72
CA LEU A 272 20.33 27.15 -24.63
C LEU A 272 20.69 28.20 -25.68
N ALA A 273 21.41 29.27 -25.30
CA ALA A 273 21.90 30.28 -26.23
C ALA A 273 22.93 29.71 -27.23
N GLU A 274 23.83 28.83 -26.78
CA GLU A 274 24.79 28.10 -27.62
C GLU A 274 24.08 27.25 -28.69
N ILE A 275 23.02 26.54 -28.29
CA ILE A 275 22.28 25.61 -29.16
C ILE A 275 21.35 26.34 -30.14
N THR A 276 20.76 27.46 -29.73
CA THR A 276 19.82 28.24 -30.55
C THR A 276 20.53 29.25 -31.45
N ALA A 277 21.83 29.49 -31.26
CA ALA A 277 22.60 30.39 -32.09
C ALA A 277 22.63 29.90 -33.56
N PRO A 278 22.40 30.78 -34.55
CA PRO A 278 22.51 30.41 -35.94
C PRO A 278 23.93 29.92 -36.23
N LYS A 279 24.07 28.70 -36.76
CA LYS A 279 25.35 28.20 -37.28
C LYS A 279 25.76 29.10 -38.45
N THR A 280 26.72 30.00 -38.21
CA THR A 280 27.38 30.84 -39.22
C THR A 280 28.27 30.01 -40.12
#